data_AF-A0A965T7L2-F1
#
_entry.id   AF-A0A965T7L2-F1
#
_cell.length_a   1.000
_cell.length_b   1.000
_cell.length_c   1.000
_cell.angle_alpha   90.00
_cell.angle_beta   90.00
_cell.angle_gamma   90.00
#
_symmetry.space_group_name_H-M   'P 1'
#
loop_
_entity.id
_entity.type
_entity.pdbx_description
1 polymer ?
#
loop_
_entity_poly.entity_id
_entity_poly.type
_entity_poly.pdbx_seq_one_letter_code
_entity_poly.pdbx_strand_id
1 'polypeptide(L)'
;MWIINKIRKKSQPLEFNLYRFYTEQGNDATIGRLYQKIKLKATIDDYPLSNDSILACKNYEKPICYTLERPKYFNGLTNYSDKPNTTINESCCIPAGRYKCEMTYSPRFKKDLYLVLKIKNREGVRLHAGNSINDIEGCIIFGTRLVKNFNGFKYWLADSTKAFNNFYNITQKKPIILNIIDNDQEFNLSKITIE
;
A
#
# COMPACT_ATOMS: atom_id res chain seq x y z
N MET A 1 -22.60 41.84 -19.24
CA MET A 1 -22.57 40.91 -18.09
C MET A 1 -22.30 39.51 -18.62
N TRP A 2 -21.03 39.10 -18.72
CA TRP A 2 -20.64 37.76 -19.21
C TRP A 2 -20.32 36.87 -18.01
N ILE A 3 -21.17 35.86 -17.78
CA ILE A 3 -20.94 34.83 -16.77
C ILE A 3 -19.89 33.87 -17.35
N ILE A 4 -18.63 34.03 -16.92
CA ILE A 4 -17.58 33.06 -17.23
C ILE A 4 -17.85 31.81 -16.38
N ASN A 5 -18.42 30.79 -17.02
CA ASN A 5 -18.50 29.44 -16.45
C ASN A 5 -17.09 28.93 -16.19
N LYS A 6 -16.65 29.06 -14.94
CA LYS A 6 -15.40 28.50 -14.44
C LYS A 6 -15.57 26.98 -14.39
N ILE A 7 -15.28 26.31 -15.51
CA ILE A 7 -15.15 24.84 -15.55
C ILE A 7 -14.07 24.48 -14.52
N ARG A 8 -14.48 24.07 -13.32
CA ARG A 8 -13.61 23.44 -12.34
C ARG A 8 -13.08 22.18 -13.01
N LYS A 9 -11.85 22.22 -13.55
CA LYS A 9 -11.11 21.01 -13.90
C LYS A 9 -11.13 20.12 -12.65
N LYS A 10 -11.95 19.05 -12.65
CA LYS A 10 -11.93 18.06 -11.56
C LYS A 10 -10.47 17.60 -11.44
N SER A 11 -9.81 17.95 -10.35
CA SER A 11 -8.45 17.47 -10.11
C SER A 11 -8.54 15.95 -10.11
N GLN A 12 -7.77 15.30 -10.98
CA GLN A 12 -7.79 13.85 -11.02
C GLN A 12 -7.35 13.30 -9.66
N PRO A 13 -7.92 12.16 -9.22
CA PRO A 13 -7.59 11.58 -7.93
C PRO A 13 -6.12 11.19 -7.90
N LEU A 14 -5.49 11.35 -6.73
CA LEU A 14 -4.13 10.86 -6.51
C LEU A 14 -4.17 9.33 -6.54
N GLU A 15 -3.38 8.72 -7.43
CA GLU A 15 -3.31 7.27 -7.54
C GLU A 15 -1.95 6.76 -7.06
N PHE A 16 -1.96 5.64 -6.35
CA PHE A 16 -0.78 4.96 -5.85
C PHE A 16 -0.80 3.49 -6.27
N ASN A 17 0.37 2.96 -6.62
CA ASN A 17 0.56 1.55 -6.92
C ASN A 17 1.31 0.91 -5.75
N LEU A 18 0.68 -0.07 -5.11
CA LEU A 18 1.26 -0.93 -4.10
C LEU A 18 1.61 -2.27 -4.76
N TYR A 19 2.89 -2.50 -5.01
CA TYR A 19 3.38 -3.78 -5.50
C TYR A 19 3.70 -4.67 -4.32
N ARG A 20 3.01 -5.80 -4.21
CA ARG A 20 3.17 -6.78 -3.15
C ARG A 20 4.02 -7.96 -3.58
N PHE A 21 4.74 -8.50 -2.62
CA PHE A 21 5.56 -9.68 -2.73
C PHE A 21 5.32 -10.55 -1.51
N TYR A 22 5.16 -11.84 -1.77
CA TYR A 22 4.79 -12.82 -0.77
C TYR A 22 6.02 -13.54 -0.24
N THR A 23 6.09 -13.73 1.07
CA THR A 23 7.16 -14.51 1.72
C THR A 23 6.66 -15.91 2.07
N GLU A 24 7.54 -16.92 2.00
CA GLU A 24 7.19 -18.32 2.29
C GLU A 24 5.94 -18.78 1.52
N GLN A 25 5.92 -18.53 0.20
CA GLN A 25 4.78 -18.82 -0.68
C GLN A 25 3.46 -18.16 -0.26
N GLY A 26 3.53 -17.08 0.53
CA GLY A 26 2.40 -16.30 1.02
C GLY A 26 1.89 -16.66 2.40
N ASN A 27 2.57 -17.54 3.14
CA ASN A 27 2.12 -18.01 4.45
C ASN A 27 2.61 -17.16 5.65
N ASP A 28 3.64 -16.35 5.43
CA ASP A 28 4.34 -15.70 6.54
C ASP A 28 4.06 -14.20 6.62
N ALA A 29 4.40 -13.45 5.56
CA ALA A 29 4.09 -12.03 5.46
C ALA A 29 3.84 -11.59 4.02
N THR A 30 3.19 -10.44 3.90
CA THR A 30 3.06 -9.73 2.62
C THR A 30 3.84 -8.43 2.74
N ILE A 31 4.88 -8.29 1.94
CA ILE A 31 5.71 -7.08 1.87
C ILE A 31 5.30 -6.31 0.63
N GLY A 32 5.28 -4.99 0.69
CA GLY A 32 5.04 -4.20 -0.51
C GLY A 32 5.87 -2.94 -0.63
N ARG A 33 5.86 -2.39 -1.84
CA ARG A 33 6.51 -1.11 -2.19
C ARG A 33 5.45 -0.18 -2.77
N LEU A 34 5.32 0.99 -2.17
CA LEU A 34 4.32 1.98 -2.56
C LEU A 34 4.94 3.06 -3.45
N TYR A 35 4.32 3.29 -4.59
CA TYR A 35 4.71 4.32 -5.57
C TYR A 35 3.54 5.23 -5.85
N GLN A 36 3.79 6.53 -5.98
CA GLN A 36 2.79 7.45 -6.52
C GLN A 36 2.79 7.31 -8.04
N LYS A 37 1.62 7.13 -8.63
CA LYS A 37 1.49 7.12 -10.08
C LYS A 37 1.69 8.55 -10.59
N ILE A 38 2.87 8.83 -11.12
CA ILE A 38 3.15 10.12 -11.75
C ILE A 38 2.42 10.13 -13.09
N LYS A 39 1.61 11.16 -13.32
CA LYS A 39 1.18 11.49 -14.67
C LYS A 39 2.38 12.08 -15.40
N LEU A 40 2.95 11.35 -16.34
CA LEU A 40 3.78 11.96 -17.37
C LEU A 40 2.93 13.05 -18.05
N LYS A 41 3.26 14.32 -17.82
CA LYS A 41 2.71 15.45 -18.60
C LYS A 41 3.54 15.52 -19.88
N ALA A 42 3.00 15.02 -21.00
CA ALA A 42 3.39 15.25 -22.42
C ALA A 42 4.89 15.01 -22.74
N THR A 43 5.32 14.20 -23.71
CA THR A 43 4.88 14.03 -25.11
C THR A 43 5.36 12.64 -25.57
N ILE A 44 4.45 11.74 -25.92
CA ILE A 44 4.78 10.56 -26.72
C ILE A 44 3.62 10.38 -27.70
N ASP A 45 3.58 11.24 -28.71
CA ASP A 45 2.86 10.96 -29.95
C ASP A 45 3.76 10.21 -30.96
N ASP A 46 5.02 9.87 -30.61
CA ASP A 46 6.00 9.29 -31.56
C ASP A 46 6.78 8.06 -31.08
N TYR A 47 6.44 7.42 -29.95
CA TYR A 47 7.08 6.15 -29.57
C TYR A 47 6.05 5.11 -29.15
N PRO A 48 6.02 3.91 -29.78
CA PRO A 48 5.17 2.84 -29.33
C PRO A 48 5.57 2.49 -27.91
N LEU A 49 4.61 2.52 -26.99
CA LEU A 49 4.76 2.08 -25.60
C LEU A 49 5.14 0.60 -25.59
N SER A 50 6.43 0.30 -25.75
CA SER A 50 6.96 -1.04 -25.55
C SER A 50 6.95 -1.37 -24.06
N ASN A 51 6.86 -2.66 -23.74
CA ASN A 51 6.88 -3.22 -22.39
C ASN A 51 8.10 -2.74 -21.56
N ASP A 52 9.13 -2.22 -22.21
CA ASP A 52 10.36 -1.69 -21.61
C ASP A 52 10.12 -0.38 -20.85
N SER A 53 9.15 0.43 -21.25
CA SER A 53 8.84 1.70 -20.58
C SER A 53 8.17 1.50 -19.20
N ILE A 54 7.34 0.47 -19.05
CA ILE A 54 6.79 0.03 -17.76
C ILE A 54 7.88 -0.62 -16.90
N LEU A 55 8.85 -1.30 -17.53
CA LEU A 55 10.00 -1.89 -16.86
C LEU A 55 11.01 -0.83 -16.38
N ALA A 56 11.16 0.28 -17.11
CA ALA A 56 12.01 1.41 -16.73
C ALA A 56 11.54 2.11 -15.45
N CYS A 57 10.22 2.28 -15.26
CA CYS A 57 9.67 2.78 -13.99
C CYS A 57 9.88 1.81 -12.81
N LYS A 58 10.10 0.51 -13.06
CA LYS A 58 10.32 -0.50 -12.01
C LYS A 58 11.76 -0.54 -11.50
N ASN A 59 12.73 -0.04 -12.26
CA ASN A 59 14.14 -0.34 -12.00
C ASN A 59 14.95 0.75 -11.28
N TYR A 60 14.49 2.02 -11.18
CA TYR A 60 15.32 3.08 -10.57
C TYR A 60 14.61 4.14 -9.71
N GLU A 61 13.29 4.12 -9.55
CA GLU A 61 12.65 5.01 -8.56
C GLU A 61 12.58 4.35 -7.19
N LYS A 62 13.13 5.03 -6.17
CA LYS A 62 12.99 4.65 -4.77
C LYS A 62 11.51 4.71 -4.39
N PRO A 63 10.92 3.66 -3.78
CA PRO A 63 9.53 3.71 -3.35
C PRO A 63 9.32 4.82 -2.31
N ILE A 64 8.10 5.36 -2.25
CA ILE A 64 7.72 6.36 -1.24
C ILE A 64 7.87 5.78 0.17
N CYS A 65 7.44 4.53 0.30
CA CYS A 65 7.61 3.74 1.50
C CYS A 65 7.55 2.24 1.18
N TYR A 66 8.01 1.46 2.14
CA TYR A 66 7.73 0.04 2.21
C TYR A 66 6.47 -0.19 3.04
N THR A 67 5.82 -1.31 2.76
CA THR A 67 4.64 -1.77 3.47
C THR A 67 4.85 -3.18 4.00
N LEU A 68 4.16 -3.49 5.09
CA LEU A 68 4.07 -4.81 5.66
C LEU A 68 2.61 -5.06 5.98
N GLU A 69 2.15 -6.26 5.70
CA GLU A 69 0.78 -6.70 5.88
C GLU A 69 0.79 -8.14 6.36
N ARG A 70 -0.38 -8.61 6.79
CA ARG A 70 -0.62 -10.02 7.11
C ARG A 70 -0.36 -10.92 5.89
N PRO A 71 -0.09 -12.22 6.08
CA PRO A 71 0.15 -13.14 4.97
C PRO A 71 -1.06 -13.25 4.03
N LYS A 72 -0.81 -13.72 2.80
CA LYS A 72 -1.84 -14.05 1.79
C LYS A 72 -2.70 -15.24 2.24
N TYR A 73 -2.03 -16.20 2.89
CA TYR A 73 -2.63 -17.40 3.43
C TYR A 73 -2.39 -17.48 4.92
N PHE A 74 -3.44 -17.76 5.70
CA PHE A 74 -3.34 -18.04 7.11
C PHE A 74 -4.09 -19.35 7.39
N ASN A 75 -3.38 -20.37 7.90
CA ASN A 75 -3.91 -21.72 8.09
C ASN A 75 -4.59 -22.31 6.82
N GLY A 76 -4.01 -22.06 5.64
CA GLY A 76 -4.55 -22.53 4.35
C GLY A 76 -5.79 -21.78 3.85
N LEU A 77 -6.25 -20.76 4.58
CA LEU A 77 -7.35 -19.90 4.19
C LEU A 77 -6.82 -18.57 3.62
N THR A 78 -7.63 -17.91 2.79
CA THR A 78 -7.35 -16.58 2.24
C THR A 78 -8.48 -15.61 2.58
N ASN A 79 -8.34 -14.37 2.10
CA ASN A 79 -9.03 -13.09 2.36
C ASN A 79 -10.58 -13.07 2.36
N TYR A 80 -11.24 -14.23 2.33
CA TYR A 80 -12.68 -14.43 2.40
C TYR A 80 -13.14 -15.14 3.70
N SER A 81 -12.22 -15.47 4.60
CA SER A 81 -12.49 -16.23 5.81
C SER A 81 -12.32 -15.45 7.12
N ASP A 82 -12.46 -14.12 7.10
CA ASP A 82 -12.65 -13.37 8.34
C ASP A 82 -14.00 -13.82 8.90
N LYS A 83 -14.01 -14.92 9.68
CA LYS A 83 -15.23 -15.45 10.28
C LYS A 83 -15.72 -14.41 11.29
N PRO A 84 -17.03 -14.32 11.59
CA PRO A 84 -17.52 -13.49 12.68
C PRO A 84 -16.80 -13.77 14.02
N ASN A 85 -16.21 -14.97 14.16
CA ASN A 85 -15.45 -15.42 15.32
C ASN A 85 -13.93 -15.55 15.07
N THR A 86 -13.38 -15.11 13.93
CA THR A 86 -11.92 -15.05 13.81
C THR A 86 -11.42 -14.09 14.87
N THR A 87 -10.47 -14.53 15.67
CA THR A 87 -9.80 -13.57 16.56
C THR A 87 -9.16 -12.50 15.68
N ILE A 88 -9.09 -11.29 16.23
CA ILE A 88 -8.57 -10.08 15.58
C ILE A 88 -7.20 -10.30 14.87
N ASN A 89 -6.46 -11.34 15.23
CA ASN A 89 -5.14 -11.72 14.74
C ASN A 89 -5.13 -12.75 13.58
N GLU A 90 -6.27 -13.23 13.09
CA GLU A 90 -6.35 -14.31 12.08
C GLU A 90 -6.64 -13.84 10.65
N SER A 91 -6.54 -12.53 10.40
CA SER A 91 -6.86 -11.99 9.08
C SER A 91 -5.67 -12.02 8.11
N CYS A 92 -5.94 -12.32 6.84
CA CYS A 92 -4.98 -12.20 5.72
C CYS A 92 -4.89 -10.76 5.21
N CYS A 93 -3.91 -10.45 4.35
CA CYS A 93 -3.92 -9.17 3.60
C CYS A 93 -5.18 -9.06 2.72
N ILE A 94 -5.68 -7.87 2.43
CA ILE A 94 -6.84 -7.71 1.53
C ILE A 94 -6.52 -8.17 0.09
N PRO A 95 -7.48 -8.58 -0.75
CA PRO A 95 -7.19 -8.99 -2.14
C PRO A 95 -6.53 -7.88 -2.98
N ALA A 96 -5.73 -8.26 -3.97
CA ALA A 96 -5.31 -7.34 -5.02
C ALA A 96 -6.52 -6.71 -5.72
N GLY A 97 -6.36 -5.49 -6.20
CA GLY A 97 -7.44 -4.73 -6.80
C GLY A 97 -7.29 -3.22 -6.66
N ARG A 98 -8.32 -2.50 -7.10
CA ARG A 98 -8.36 -1.04 -7.10
C ARG A 98 -9.34 -0.54 -6.05
N TYR A 99 -8.81 0.12 -5.03
CA TYR A 99 -9.58 0.60 -3.89
C TYR A 99 -9.60 2.12 -3.82
N LYS A 100 -10.72 2.67 -3.39
CA LYS A 100 -10.80 4.07 -2.96
C LYS A 100 -10.42 4.14 -1.49
N CYS A 101 -9.55 5.08 -1.13
CA CYS A 101 -9.22 5.33 0.27
C CYS A 101 -9.58 6.76 0.65
N GLU A 102 -10.19 6.92 1.83
CA GLU A 102 -10.64 8.20 2.35
C GLU A 102 -10.08 8.44 3.75
N MET A 103 -9.70 9.68 4.03
CA MET A 103 -9.23 10.07 5.36
C MET A 103 -10.41 10.13 6.32
N THR A 104 -10.41 9.27 7.34
CA THR A 104 -11.47 9.21 8.35
C THR A 104 -10.87 9.11 9.74
N TYR A 105 -11.58 9.62 10.75
CA TYR A 105 -11.17 9.45 12.14
C TYR A 105 -11.19 7.97 12.53
N SER A 106 -10.15 7.51 13.22
CA SER A 106 -10.07 6.17 13.80
C SER A 106 -10.30 6.23 15.32
N PRO A 107 -11.38 5.64 15.86
CA PRO A 107 -11.58 5.54 17.31
C PRO A 107 -10.46 4.75 18.01
N ARG A 108 -9.97 3.69 17.37
CA ARG A 108 -8.89 2.84 17.90
C ARG A 108 -7.57 3.59 18.04
N PHE A 109 -7.15 4.29 16.99
CA PHE A 109 -5.87 5.01 16.96
C PHE A 109 -5.97 6.47 17.42
N LYS A 110 -7.18 6.97 17.66
CA LYS A 110 -7.51 8.35 18.06
C LYS A 110 -6.93 9.42 17.12
N LYS A 111 -6.87 9.13 15.82
CA LYS A 111 -6.34 10.04 14.78
C LYS A 111 -6.95 9.76 13.42
N ASP A 112 -6.80 10.71 12.51
CA ASP A 112 -7.21 10.56 11.10
C ASP A 112 -6.28 9.59 10.38
N LEU A 113 -6.85 8.56 9.76
CA LEU A 113 -6.15 7.58 8.94
C LEU A 113 -6.94 7.30 7.67
N TYR A 114 -6.25 6.93 6.59
CA TYR A 114 -6.93 6.49 5.38
C TYR A 114 -7.59 5.13 5.63
N LEU A 115 -8.91 5.07 5.42
CA LEU A 115 -9.72 3.87 5.42
C LEU A 115 -9.84 3.36 3.98
N VAL A 116 -9.55 2.08 3.77
CA VAL A 116 -9.74 1.39 2.49
C VAL A 116 -11.21 1.00 2.38
N LEU A 117 -11.88 1.47 1.32
CA LEU A 117 -13.33 1.29 1.16
C LEU A 117 -13.66 0.11 0.24
N LYS A 118 -14.86 -0.45 0.44
CA LYS A 118 -15.49 -1.46 -0.42
C LYS A 118 -14.70 -2.78 -0.55
N ILE A 119 -14.09 -3.23 0.55
CA ILE A 119 -13.54 -4.58 0.61
C ILE A 119 -14.71 -5.53 0.89
N LYS A 120 -14.86 -6.57 0.06
CA LYS A 120 -15.96 -7.52 0.21
C LYS A 120 -15.89 -8.20 1.58
N ASN A 121 -17.00 -8.16 2.33
CA ASN A 121 -17.14 -8.79 3.65
C ASN A 121 -16.14 -8.31 4.72
N ARG A 122 -15.49 -7.15 4.53
CA ARG A 122 -14.49 -6.64 5.46
C ARG A 122 -14.51 -5.12 5.53
N GLU A 123 -14.38 -4.59 6.73
CA GLU A 123 -14.32 -3.16 7.00
C GLU A 123 -13.15 -2.83 7.95
N GLY A 124 -12.90 -1.53 8.15
CA GLY A 124 -11.92 -1.07 9.14
C GLY A 124 -10.46 -1.17 8.73
N VAL A 125 -10.13 -1.66 7.53
CA VAL A 125 -8.76 -1.76 7.01
C VAL A 125 -8.20 -0.36 6.76
N ARG A 126 -7.10 -0.02 7.43
CA ARG A 126 -6.50 1.31 7.39
C ARG A 126 -5.04 1.29 6.95
N LEU A 127 -4.61 2.41 6.39
CA LEU A 127 -3.21 2.73 6.12
C LEU A 127 -2.63 3.47 7.34
N HIS A 128 -1.64 2.91 8.02
CA HIS A 128 -1.06 3.54 9.23
C HIS A 128 0.43 3.28 9.44
N ALA A 129 1.01 3.99 10.41
CA ALA A 129 2.35 3.67 10.91
C ALA A 129 2.29 2.42 11.81
N GLY A 130 3.22 1.49 11.61
CA GLY A 130 3.41 0.29 12.42
C GLY A 130 4.77 -0.32 12.09
N ASN A 131 5.24 -1.26 12.89
CA ASN A 131 6.61 -1.74 12.78
C ASN A 131 6.70 -3.24 12.48
N SER A 132 5.77 -4.05 12.97
CA SER A 132 5.82 -5.51 12.78
C SER A 132 4.46 -6.06 12.36
N ILE A 133 4.44 -7.31 11.91
CA ILE A 133 3.20 -8.02 11.53
C ILE A 133 2.25 -8.24 12.71
N ASN A 134 2.78 -8.21 13.94
CA ASN A 134 2.01 -8.35 15.17
C ASN A 134 1.21 -7.09 15.50
N ASP A 135 1.55 -5.94 14.89
CA ASP A 135 0.81 -4.68 15.04
C ASP A 135 -0.41 -4.61 14.09
N ILE A 136 -0.68 -5.67 13.31
CA ILE A 136 -1.55 -5.64 12.14
C ILE A 136 -2.76 -6.55 12.31
N GLU A 137 -3.94 -5.97 12.21
CA GLU A 137 -5.24 -6.68 12.18
C GLU A 137 -5.79 -6.64 10.73
N GLY A 138 -4.88 -6.95 9.80
CA GLY A 138 -4.92 -6.79 8.35
C GLY A 138 -5.12 -5.36 7.79
N CYS A 139 -4.70 -4.36 8.57
CA CYS A 139 -4.30 -3.05 8.05
C CYS A 139 -3.06 -3.14 7.13
N ILE A 140 -2.74 -2.02 6.48
CA ILE A 140 -1.52 -1.85 5.70
C ILE A 140 -0.62 -0.88 6.45
N ILE A 141 0.52 -1.36 6.96
CA ILE A 141 1.46 -0.52 7.71
C ILE A 141 2.62 -0.02 6.87
N PHE A 142 3.16 1.14 7.21
CA PHE A 142 4.23 1.82 6.47
C PHE A 142 5.56 1.90 7.23
N GLY A 143 6.67 1.89 6.47
CA GLY A 143 8.02 2.15 6.95
C GLY A 143 8.92 2.72 5.85
N THR A 144 10.01 3.37 6.24
CA THR A 144 11.02 3.90 5.30
C THR A 144 11.98 2.82 4.82
N ARG A 145 12.15 1.77 5.61
CA ARG A 145 13.01 0.61 5.34
C ARG A 145 12.42 -0.65 5.95
N LEU A 146 12.70 -1.78 5.31
CA LEU A 146 12.39 -3.11 5.82
C LEU A 146 13.68 -3.76 6.34
N VAL A 147 13.63 -4.31 7.54
CA VAL A 147 14.74 -5.01 8.21
C VAL A 147 14.31 -6.44 8.51
N LYS A 148 15.18 -7.41 8.26
CA LYS A 148 14.97 -8.81 8.59
C LYS A 148 15.58 -9.15 9.96
N ASN A 149 14.95 -10.06 10.68
CA ASN A 149 15.48 -10.64 11.93
C ASN A 149 15.92 -9.58 12.94
N PHE A 150 15.05 -8.60 13.20
CA PHE A 150 15.33 -7.49 14.10
C PHE A 150 14.57 -7.68 15.42
N ASN A 151 15.27 -7.71 16.54
CA ASN A 151 14.69 -7.85 17.89
C ASN A 151 13.70 -9.03 18.02
N GLY A 152 14.00 -10.17 17.38
CA GLY A 152 13.12 -11.35 17.39
C GLY A 152 11.95 -11.31 16.39
N PHE A 153 11.79 -10.22 15.64
CA PHE A 153 10.80 -10.12 14.56
C PHE A 153 11.43 -10.52 13.22
N LYS A 154 10.76 -11.38 12.46
CA LYS A 154 11.22 -11.81 11.13
C LYS A 154 11.28 -10.64 10.14
N TYR A 155 10.30 -9.75 10.19
CA TYR A 155 10.25 -8.51 9.41
C TYR A 155 9.91 -7.31 10.30
N TRP A 156 10.65 -6.23 10.10
CA TRP A 156 10.49 -4.97 10.82
C TRP A 156 10.53 -3.78 9.86
N LEU A 157 9.51 -2.93 9.90
CA LEU A 157 9.48 -1.64 9.25
C LEU A 157 10.05 -0.58 10.20
N ALA A 158 11.11 0.11 9.77
CA ALA A 158 11.64 1.23 10.56
C ALA A 158 11.08 2.58 10.11
N ASP A 159 11.19 3.57 10.99
CA ASP A 159 10.73 4.95 10.82
C ASP A 159 9.29 5.07 10.27
N SER A 160 8.39 4.24 10.80
CA SER A 160 7.00 4.14 10.36
C SER A 160 6.24 5.47 10.42
N THR A 161 6.45 6.26 11.47
CA THR A 161 5.91 7.61 11.60
C THR A 161 6.41 8.55 10.51
N LYS A 162 7.71 8.48 10.14
CA LYS A 162 8.29 9.29 9.08
C LYS A 162 7.70 8.93 7.71
N ALA A 163 7.56 7.63 7.43
CA ALA A 163 6.92 7.15 6.22
C ALA A 163 5.45 7.61 6.12
N PHE A 164 4.68 7.47 7.21
CA PHE A 164 3.30 7.93 7.25
C PHE A 164 3.19 9.45 7.06
N ASN A 165 4.04 10.25 7.71
CA ASN A 165 4.05 11.71 7.56
C ASN A 165 4.39 12.13 6.13
N ASN A 166 5.35 11.45 5.48
CA ASN A 166 5.66 11.71 4.07
C ASN A 166 4.44 11.44 3.17
N PHE A 167 3.80 10.28 3.36
CA PHE A 167 2.58 9.93 2.63
C PHE A 167 1.42 10.93 2.89
N TYR A 168 1.26 11.35 4.14
CA TYR A 168 0.29 12.37 4.53
C TYR A 168 0.56 13.71 3.83
N ASN A 169 1.83 14.14 3.74
CA ASN A 169 2.22 15.38 3.08
C ASN A 169 1.95 15.35 1.57
N ILE A 170 2.19 14.22 0.92
CA ILE A 170 1.90 14.02 -0.51
C ILE A 170 0.39 14.09 -0.76
N THR A 171 -0.39 13.43 0.09
CA THR A 171 -1.84 13.26 -0.12
C THR A 171 -2.67 14.43 0.39
N GLN A 172 -2.20 15.17 1.40
CA GLN A 172 -2.87 16.32 2.01
C GLN A 172 -4.32 16.03 2.40
N LYS A 173 -4.58 14.85 3.00
CA LYS A 173 -5.91 14.34 3.39
C LYS A 173 -6.90 14.15 2.23
N LYS A 174 -6.48 14.31 0.97
CA LYS A 174 -7.36 14.13 -0.19
C LYS A 174 -7.65 12.64 -0.40
N PRO A 175 -8.87 12.28 -0.86
CA PRO A 175 -9.16 10.91 -1.26
C PRO A 175 -8.16 10.42 -2.31
N ILE A 176 -7.76 9.16 -2.19
CA ILE A 176 -6.79 8.52 -3.08
C ILE A 176 -7.37 7.26 -3.70
N ILE A 177 -6.72 6.80 -4.75
CA ILE A 177 -6.90 5.47 -5.31
C ILE A 177 -5.65 4.65 -5.00
N LEU A 178 -5.86 3.49 -4.39
CA LEU A 178 -4.81 2.51 -4.12
C LEU A 178 -4.99 1.33 -5.07
N ASN A 179 -4.05 1.14 -5.99
CA ASN A 179 -3.97 -0.02 -6.86
C ASN A 179 -3.02 -1.03 -6.24
N ILE A 180 -3.56 -2.15 -5.77
CA ILE A 180 -2.80 -3.24 -5.19
C ILE A 180 -2.52 -4.26 -6.29
N ILE A 181 -1.25 -4.56 -6.49
CA ILE A 181 -0.75 -5.43 -7.55
C ILE A 181 0.12 -6.50 -6.90
N ASP A 182 -0.31 -7.75 -7.02
CA ASP A 182 0.47 -8.88 -6.52
C ASP A 182 1.53 -9.28 -7.55
N ASN A 183 2.74 -9.46 -7.08
CA ASN A 183 3.82 -10.03 -7.85
C ASN A 183 4.13 -11.39 -7.22
N ASP A 184 3.82 -12.49 -7.91
CA ASP A 184 4.02 -13.85 -7.41
C ASP A 184 5.50 -14.29 -7.35
N GLN A 185 6.42 -13.37 -7.64
CA GLN A 185 7.86 -13.60 -7.47
C GLN A 185 8.26 -13.43 -5.99
N GLU A 186 9.01 -14.40 -5.47
CA GLU A 186 9.63 -14.28 -4.15
C GLU A 186 10.45 -13.00 -4.04
N PHE A 187 10.25 -12.27 -2.95
CA PHE A 187 10.90 -10.99 -2.72
C PHE A 187 12.40 -11.17 -2.46
N ASN A 188 13.24 -10.93 -3.48
CA ASN A 188 14.67 -10.95 -3.29
C ASN A 188 15.17 -9.63 -2.64
N LEU A 189 15.42 -9.70 -1.34
CA LEU A 189 15.84 -8.59 -0.49
C LEU A 189 17.31 -8.18 -0.66
N SER A 190 18.16 -8.99 -1.28
CA SER A 190 19.57 -8.62 -1.53
C SER A 190 19.71 -7.43 -2.48
N LYS A 191 18.63 -7.07 -3.20
CA LYS A 191 18.56 -5.91 -4.09
C LYS A 191 18.06 -4.62 -3.41
N ILE A 192 17.84 -4.62 -2.09
CA ILE A 192 17.27 -3.47 -1.35
C ILE A 192 18.31 -2.78 -0.47
N THR A 193 19.36 -3.48 -0.06
CA THR A 193 20.55 -2.88 0.56
C THR A 193 21.51 -2.44 -0.53
N ILE A 194 21.27 -1.25 -1.07
CA ILE A 194 22.32 -0.40 -1.61
C ILE A 194 22.03 1.01 -1.09
N GLU A 195 23.05 1.55 -0.42
CA GLU A 195 23.18 2.84 0.28
C GLU A 195 22.65 2.94 1.72
#